data_AF-A0A954IQ48-F1
#
_entry.id   AF-A0A954IQ48-F1
#
_cell.length_a   1.000
_cell.length_b   1.000
_cell.length_c   1.000
_cell.angle_alpha   90.00
_cell.angle_beta   90.00
_cell.angle_gamma   90.00
#
_symmetry.space_group_name_H-M   'P 1'
#
loop_
_entity.id
_entity.type
_entity.pdbx_description
1 polymer ?
#
loop_
_entity_poly.entity_id
_entity_poly.type
_entity_poly.pdbx_seq_one_letter_code
_entity_poly.pdbx_strand_id
1 'polypeptide(L)'
;NGDGFADILTGAGPTGGPHVTIVDGRTISQNLPGGRFLRDQFPLDINFSGGVFVAGQSPVRAVGSPLLLDAPTDRPSSTPLPQPTAAELETLKTAAITQFANAGLDADRLALLESVSVQLTDLGGNLLGLASGNTILIDTDAAGFGFFVDATPSDDIEFQTANSPALNRVDLLTVIAHELGHVLGLEHDDSGVLTESLPLGVRRTVTAEDLEALDALHAGTGLLEW
;
A
#
# COMPACT_ATOMS: atom_id res chain seq x y z
N ASN A 1 -21.43 4.28 3.45
CA ASN A 1 -22.67 4.56 2.64
C ASN A 1 -22.36 5.33 1.32
N GLY A 2 -21.09 5.49 0.92
CA GLY A 2 -20.68 6.22 -0.29
C GLY A 2 -20.57 7.74 -0.14
N ASP A 3 -20.63 8.28 1.08
CA ASP A 3 -20.63 9.74 1.33
C ASP A 3 -19.23 10.37 1.45
N GLY A 4 -18.16 9.57 1.36
CA GLY A 4 -16.78 10.03 1.47
C GLY A 4 -16.26 10.20 2.90
N PHE A 5 -17.02 9.82 3.92
CA PHE A 5 -16.58 9.84 5.33
C PHE A 5 -16.47 8.41 5.87
N ALA A 6 -15.51 8.18 6.77
CA ALA A 6 -15.39 6.91 7.47
C ALA A 6 -16.51 6.77 8.51
N ASP A 7 -17.36 5.74 8.37
CA ASP A 7 -18.45 5.43 9.30
C ASP A 7 -17.96 4.59 10.50
N ILE A 8 -18.70 4.61 11.62
CA ILE A 8 -18.40 3.78 12.80
C ILE A 8 -19.38 2.61 12.86
N LEU A 9 -18.86 1.40 13.04
CA LEU A 9 -19.65 0.21 13.36
C LEU A 9 -19.31 -0.25 14.78
N THR A 10 -20.34 -0.48 15.60
CA THR A 10 -20.19 -1.05 16.94
C THR A 10 -21.01 -2.32 17.08
N GLY A 11 -20.46 -3.29 17.81
CA GLY A 11 -21.17 -4.51 18.21
C GLY A 11 -21.19 -4.59 19.73
N ALA A 12 -22.33 -5.04 20.28
CA ALA A 12 -22.44 -5.29 21.71
C ALA A 12 -21.58 -6.50 22.10
N GLY A 13 -20.76 -6.35 23.14
CA GLY A 13 -19.92 -7.43 23.67
C GLY A 13 -20.74 -8.55 24.34
N PRO A 14 -20.06 -9.57 24.90
CA PRO A 14 -20.74 -10.66 25.61
C PRO A 14 -21.71 -10.14 26.66
N THR A 15 -22.89 -10.77 26.75
CA THR A 15 -24.07 -10.36 27.56
C THR A 15 -24.86 -9.15 27.06
N GLY A 16 -24.37 -8.40 26.07
CA GLY A 16 -25.03 -7.20 25.55
C GLY A 16 -26.14 -7.45 24.51
N GLY A 17 -26.44 -8.71 24.19
CA GLY A 17 -27.39 -9.07 23.14
C GLY A 17 -26.75 -8.99 21.75
N PRO A 18 -27.48 -9.30 20.66
CA PRO A 18 -26.92 -9.25 19.32
C PRO A 18 -27.03 -7.86 18.70
N HIS A 19 -26.75 -6.80 19.45
CA HIS A 19 -26.96 -5.43 18.98
C HIS A 19 -25.79 -4.93 18.13
N VAL A 20 -26.07 -4.40 16.94
CA VAL A 20 -25.10 -3.76 16.06
C VAL A 20 -25.61 -2.38 15.66
N THR A 21 -24.76 -1.37 15.81
CA THR A 21 -25.05 0.02 15.47
C THR A 21 -24.08 0.54 14.42
N ILE A 22 -24.59 1.29 13.45
CA ILE A 22 -23.80 1.99 12.43
C ILE A 22 -24.05 3.49 12.58
N VAL A 23 -23.01 4.27 12.77
CA VAL A 23 -23.06 5.73 12.95
C VAL A 23 -22.37 6.44 11.79
N ASP A 24 -23.03 7.47 11.29
CA ASP A 24 -22.61 8.32 10.18
C ASP A 24 -21.38 9.17 10.59
N GLY A 25 -20.23 8.86 9.98
CA GLY A 25 -18.97 9.54 10.29
C GLY A 25 -18.97 11.04 10.03
N ARG A 26 -19.73 11.48 9.01
CA ARG A 26 -19.84 12.89 8.65
C ARG A 26 -20.44 13.71 9.78
N THR A 27 -21.44 13.15 10.46
CA THR A 27 -22.13 13.85 11.55
C THR A 27 -21.29 13.94 12.81
N ILE A 28 -20.48 12.91 13.09
CA ILE A 28 -19.50 12.93 14.18
C ILE A 28 -18.42 13.99 13.89
N SER A 29 -17.90 14.03 12.66
CA SER A 29 -16.93 15.04 12.23
C SER A 29 -17.45 16.48 12.36
N GLN A 30 -18.77 16.67 12.29
CA GLN A 30 -19.44 17.96 12.48
C GLN A 30 -19.80 18.26 13.95
N ASN A 31 -19.37 17.43 14.91
CA ASN A 31 -19.71 17.51 16.34
C ASN A 31 -21.22 17.51 16.61
N LEU A 32 -22.01 16.81 15.80
CA LEU A 32 -23.43 16.65 16.07
C LEU A 32 -23.63 15.72 17.29
N PRO A 33 -24.38 16.14 18.32
CA PRO A 33 -24.59 15.32 19.53
C PRO A 33 -25.19 13.96 19.19
N GLY A 34 -24.51 12.89 19.62
CA GLY A 34 -24.94 11.50 19.44
C GLY A 34 -24.66 10.87 18.06
N GLY A 35 -24.22 11.66 17.07
CA GLY A 35 -24.10 11.22 15.69
C GLY A 35 -25.45 10.79 15.08
N ARG A 36 -25.51 10.66 13.75
CA ARG A 36 -26.68 10.11 13.07
C ARG A 36 -26.52 8.61 12.95
N PHE A 37 -27.48 7.86 13.48
CA PHE A 37 -27.54 6.42 13.26
C PHE A 37 -27.95 6.14 11.81
N LEU A 38 -27.08 5.45 11.08
CA LEU A 38 -27.38 4.94 9.75
C LEU A 38 -28.24 3.68 9.84
N ARG A 39 -27.89 2.78 10.77
CA ARG A 39 -28.58 1.51 11.03
C ARG A 39 -28.44 1.10 12.49
N ASP A 40 -29.47 0.44 12.98
CA ASP A 40 -29.55 -0.17 14.29
C ASP A 40 -30.26 -1.52 14.13
N GLN A 41 -29.58 -2.62 14.43
CA GLN A 41 -30.02 -3.97 14.04
C GLN A 41 -29.73 -5.03 15.10
N PHE A 42 -30.55 -6.07 15.09
CA PHE A 42 -30.35 -7.32 15.82
C PHE A 42 -30.19 -8.48 14.82
N PRO A 43 -28.97 -8.77 14.33
CA PRO A 43 -28.71 -9.85 13.36
C PRO A 43 -29.02 -11.27 13.84
N LEU A 44 -29.17 -11.49 15.15
CA LEU A 44 -29.52 -12.79 15.74
C LEU A 44 -30.79 -12.68 16.59
N ASP A 45 -31.25 -13.81 17.12
CA ASP A 45 -32.39 -13.86 18.05
C ASP A 45 -32.20 -12.88 19.20
N ILE A 46 -33.23 -12.10 19.53
CA ILE A 46 -33.14 -11.06 20.56
C ILE A 46 -32.74 -11.61 21.94
N ASN A 47 -32.96 -12.90 22.21
CA ASN A 47 -32.56 -13.56 23.45
C ASN A 47 -31.11 -14.08 23.43
N PHE A 48 -30.41 -13.96 22.31
CA PHE A 48 -29.01 -14.37 22.19
C PHE A 48 -28.10 -13.44 23.01
N SER A 49 -27.48 -13.96 24.06
CA SER A 49 -26.63 -13.18 24.96
C SER A 49 -25.13 -13.28 24.67
N GLY A 50 -24.72 -13.93 23.58
CA GLY A 50 -23.32 -14.14 23.24
C GLY A 50 -22.56 -12.88 22.78
N GLY A 51 -23.27 -11.81 22.43
CA GLY A 51 -22.70 -10.60 21.84
C GLY A 51 -22.40 -10.75 20.34
N VAL A 52 -22.14 -9.65 19.65
CA VAL A 52 -21.77 -9.64 18.23
C VAL A 52 -20.44 -8.93 18.06
N PHE A 53 -19.49 -9.60 17.40
CA PHE A 53 -18.23 -9.02 16.98
C PHE A 53 -18.36 -8.53 15.54
N VAL A 54 -17.94 -7.29 15.29
CA VAL A 54 -17.90 -6.70 13.95
C VAL A 54 -16.47 -6.79 13.41
N ALA A 55 -16.33 -7.16 12.14
CA ALA A 55 -15.09 -7.08 11.40
C ALA A 55 -15.27 -6.07 10.27
N GLY A 56 -14.31 -5.15 10.14
CA GLY A 56 -14.24 -4.23 9.02
C GLY A 56 -13.22 -4.73 8.01
N GLN A 57 -13.53 -4.57 6.72
CA GLN A 57 -12.49 -4.52 5.70
C GLN A 57 -11.85 -3.12 5.77
N SER A 58 -10.52 -3.04 5.61
CA SER A 58 -9.84 -1.75 5.47
C SER A 58 -10.53 -0.94 4.36
N PRO A 59 -10.76 0.38 4.54
CA PRO A 59 -11.38 1.22 3.50
C PRO A 59 -10.55 1.24 2.21
N VAL A 60 -9.29 0.83 2.32
CA VAL A 60 -8.34 0.57 1.26
C VAL A 60 -8.57 -0.86 0.76
N ARG A 61 -9.19 -1.01 -0.41
CA ARG A 61 -9.26 -2.32 -1.08
C ARG A 61 -7.89 -2.56 -1.70
N ALA A 62 -7.00 -3.13 -0.88
CA ALA A 62 -5.64 -3.48 -1.28
C ALA A 62 -5.66 -4.34 -2.55
N VAL A 63 -4.77 -4.04 -3.48
CA VAL A 63 -4.57 -4.80 -4.74
C VAL A 63 -3.19 -5.45 -4.71
N GLY A 64 -2.85 -6.03 -3.55
CA GLY A 64 -1.53 -6.58 -3.23
C GLY A 64 -1.33 -6.61 -1.73
N SER A 65 -0.32 -7.34 -1.26
CA SER A 65 0.14 -7.23 0.13
C SER A 65 1.02 -5.98 0.27
N PRO A 66 1.07 -5.31 1.44
CA PRO A 66 1.92 -4.15 1.60
C PRO A 66 3.41 -4.53 1.66
N LEU A 67 4.27 -3.68 1.12
CA LEU A 67 5.72 -3.81 1.33
C LEU A 67 6.10 -3.47 2.78
N LEU A 68 6.93 -4.33 3.38
CA LEU A 68 7.43 -4.17 4.74
C LEU A 68 8.87 -3.66 4.77
N LEU A 69 9.22 -2.91 5.82
CA LEU A 69 10.59 -2.58 6.14
C LEU A 69 11.27 -3.76 6.85
N ASP A 70 12.46 -4.14 6.35
CA ASP A 70 13.40 -5.00 7.05
C ASP A 70 14.53 -4.16 7.66
N ALA A 71 14.35 -3.75 8.92
CA ALA A 71 15.31 -2.93 9.64
C ALA A 71 15.38 -3.32 11.12
N PRO A 72 16.46 -2.96 11.82
CA PRO A 72 16.53 -3.09 13.27
C PRO A 72 15.33 -2.44 13.96
N THR A 73 14.86 -3.04 15.05
CA THR A 73 13.68 -2.55 15.80
C THR A 73 13.93 -1.19 16.49
N ASP A 74 15.19 -0.82 16.65
CA ASP A 74 15.58 0.48 17.22
C ASP A 74 15.43 1.58 16.18
N ARG A 75 14.27 2.24 16.19
CA ARG A 75 13.99 3.38 15.32
C ARG A 75 14.93 4.54 15.64
N PRO A 76 15.39 5.29 14.62
CA PRO A 76 16.12 6.52 14.85
C PRO A 76 15.23 7.53 15.61
N SER A 77 15.89 8.46 16.30
CA SER A 77 15.26 9.53 17.10
C SER A 77 14.08 10.18 16.35
N SER A 78 13.04 10.59 17.08
CA SER A 78 11.78 11.18 16.56
C SER A 78 11.92 12.56 15.88
N THR A 79 13.09 12.88 15.32
CA THR A 79 13.30 14.04 14.47
C THR A 79 12.64 13.76 13.13
N PRO A 80 11.61 14.54 12.73
CA PRO A 80 10.97 14.33 11.44
C PRO A 80 11.98 14.49 10.31
N LEU A 81 12.11 13.45 9.48
CA LEU A 81 12.88 13.52 8.25
C LEU A 81 12.05 14.21 7.16
N PRO A 82 12.69 14.89 6.20
CA PRO A 82 11.98 15.53 5.10
C PRO A 82 11.20 14.48 4.30
N GLN A 83 9.94 14.79 4.01
CA GLN A 83 9.07 13.95 3.19
C GLN A 83 9.34 14.20 1.69
N PRO A 84 9.18 13.19 0.84
CA PRO A 84 9.22 13.37 -0.62
C PRO A 84 8.15 14.38 -1.07
N THR A 85 8.52 15.25 -2.00
CA THR A 85 7.58 16.16 -2.66
C THR A 85 6.78 15.45 -3.74
N ALA A 86 5.64 16.02 -4.14
CA ALA A 86 4.85 15.50 -5.24
C ALA A 86 5.65 15.41 -6.56
N ALA A 87 6.57 16.35 -6.81
CA ALA A 87 7.41 16.34 -8.01
C ALA A 87 8.44 15.20 -7.98
N GLU A 88 9.02 14.90 -6.80
CA GLU A 88 9.93 13.78 -6.62
C GLU A 88 9.21 12.44 -6.78
N LEU A 89 8.00 12.30 -6.22
CA LEU A 89 7.17 11.10 -6.40
C LEU A 89 6.85 10.84 -7.88
N GLU A 90 6.48 11.87 -8.64
CA GLU A 90 6.21 11.74 -10.07
C GLU A 90 7.47 11.43 -10.90
N THR A 91 8.62 12.00 -10.51
CA THR A 91 9.92 11.69 -11.13
C THR A 91 10.29 10.23 -10.93
N LEU A 92 10.16 9.72 -9.70
CA LEU A 92 10.47 8.34 -9.37
C LEU A 92 9.44 7.34 -9.92
N LYS A 93 8.14 7.71 -9.99
CA LYS A 93 7.14 6.92 -10.73
C LYS A 93 7.54 6.76 -12.19
N THR A 94 7.94 7.85 -12.84
CA THR A 94 8.38 7.81 -14.24
C THR A 94 9.62 6.91 -14.42
N ALA A 95 10.56 6.97 -13.48
CA ALA A 95 11.73 6.09 -13.49
C ALA A 95 11.34 4.62 -13.31
N ALA A 96 10.43 4.30 -12.37
CA ALA A 96 9.92 2.95 -12.19
C ALA A 96 9.21 2.42 -13.44
N ILE A 97 8.33 3.22 -14.07
CA ILE A 97 7.68 2.87 -15.34
C ILE A 97 8.72 2.61 -16.44
N THR A 98 9.81 3.37 -16.47
CA THR A 98 10.92 3.14 -17.41
C THR A 98 11.61 1.79 -17.14
N GLN A 99 11.78 1.39 -15.87
CA GLN A 99 12.29 0.06 -15.53
C GLN A 99 11.35 -1.05 -16.02
N PHE A 100 10.03 -0.91 -15.81
CA PHE A 100 9.03 -1.85 -16.34
C PHE A 100 9.07 -1.94 -17.87
N ALA A 101 9.18 -0.81 -18.58
CA ALA A 101 9.30 -0.79 -20.03
C ALA A 101 10.56 -1.51 -20.51
N ASN A 102 11.71 -1.29 -19.84
CA ASN A 102 12.97 -1.97 -20.15
C ASN A 102 12.93 -3.47 -19.82
N ALA A 103 12.15 -3.88 -18.81
CA ALA A 103 11.90 -5.27 -18.47
C ALA A 103 10.99 -6.00 -19.47
N GLY A 104 10.32 -5.26 -20.37
CA GLY A 104 9.51 -5.82 -21.46
C GLY A 104 8.00 -5.67 -21.27
N LEU A 105 7.53 -4.82 -20.36
CA LEU A 105 6.10 -4.56 -20.17
C LEU A 105 5.47 -3.97 -21.44
N ASP A 106 4.28 -4.46 -21.81
CA ASP A 106 3.55 -3.99 -22.99
C ASP A 106 2.98 -2.57 -22.83
N ALA A 107 2.63 -1.95 -23.96
CA ALA A 107 2.19 -0.55 -24.00
C ALA A 107 0.86 -0.29 -23.26
N ASP A 108 -0.06 -1.26 -23.23
CA ASP A 108 -1.36 -1.09 -22.58
C ASP A 108 -1.18 -1.08 -21.05
N ARG A 109 -0.31 -1.95 -20.54
CA ARG A 109 0.04 -1.98 -19.12
C ARG A 109 0.92 -0.80 -18.70
N LEU A 110 1.80 -0.31 -19.57
CA LEU A 110 2.51 0.94 -19.32
C LEU A 110 1.54 2.12 -19.17
N ALA A 111 0.52 2.20 -20.04
CA ALA A 111 -0.52 3.23 -19.93
C ALA A 111 -1.35 3.10 -18.65
N LEU A 112 -1.58 1.87 -18.16
CA LEU A 112 -2.19 1.64 -16.84
C LEU A 112 -1.33 2.25 -15.73
N LEU A 113 -0.02 1.98 -15.71
CA LEU A 113 0.90 2.51 -14.70
C LEU A 113 1.00 4.04 -14.74
N GLU A 114 0.97 4.64 -15.92
CA GLU A 114 0.94 6.10 -16.08
C GLU A 114 -0.30 6.74 -15.42
N SER A 115 -1.42 6.03 -15.40
CA SER A 115 -2.65 6.50 -14.77
C SER A 115 -2.63 6.42 -13.23
N VAL A 116 -1.68 5.69 -12.64
CA VAL A 116 -1.60 5.46 -11.19
C VAL A 116 -1.28 6.77 -10.46
N SER A 117 -2.04 7.01 -9.40
CA SER A 117 -1.80 8.11 -8.47
C SER A 117 -0.88 7.66 -7.33
N VAL A 118 0.09 8.50 -6.96
CA VAL A 118 0.98 8.26 -5.81
C VAL A 118 0.61 9.22 -4.70
N GLN A 119 0.38 8.71 -3.48
CA GLN A 119 0.01 9.53 -2.34
C GLN A 119 0.80 9.15 -1.10
N LEU A 120 1.21 10.14 -0.32
CA LEU A 120 1.77 9.91 1.01
C LEU A 120 0.64 9.69 2.02
N THR A 121 0.81 8.73 2.92
CA THR A 121 -0.11 8.42 4.02
C THR A 121 0.67 7.85 5.20
N ASP A 122 0.28 8.15 6.43
CA ASP A 122 0.82 7.47 7.61
C ASP A 122 0.24 6.05 7.65
N LEU A 123 1.04 5.08 7.24
CA LEU A 123 0.64 3.66 7.22
C LEU A 123 0.83 2.99 8.58
N GLY A 124 1.67 3.58 9.43
CA GLY A 124 2.04 3.05 10.74
C GLY A 124 2.84 1.74 10.67
N GLY A 125 3.31 1.29 11.83
CA GLY A 125 4.05 0.02 11.94
C GLY A 125 5.35 0.04 11.13
N ASN A 126 5.59 -1.02 10.38
CA ASN A 126 6.74 -1.21 9.48
C ASN A 126 6.32 -1.20 8.00
N LEU A 127 5.13 -0.70 7.67
CA LEU A 127 4.65 -0.64 6.29
C LEU A 127 5.39 0.48 5.53
N LEU A 128 5.78 0.21 4.29
CA LEU A 128 6.45 1.18 3.41
C LEU A 128 5.54 1.64 2.26
N GLY A 129 4.72 0.72 1.75
CA GLY A 129 3.83 0.96 0.64
C GLY A 129 2.59 0.07 0.68
N LEU A 130 1.55 0.49 -0.01
CA LEU A 130 0.33 -0.27 -0.22
C LEU A 130 -0.38 0.16 -1.51
N ALA A 131 -0.53 -0.76 -2.46
CA ALA A 131 -1.36 -0.59 -3.65
C ALA A 131 -2.86 -0.74 -3.32
N SER A 132 -3.69 0.21 -3.78
CA SER A 132 -5.12 0.25 -3.56
C SER A 132 -5.89 0.80 -4.75
N GLY A 133 -6.56 -0.08 -5.48
CA GLY A 133 -7.20 0.28 -6.74
C GLY A 133 -6.18 0.86 -7.71
N ASN A 134 -6.36 2.12 -8.07
CA ASN A 134 -5.48 2.86 -8.99
C ASN A 134 -4.56 3.88 -8.27
N THR A 135 -4.39 3.70 -6.96
CA THR A 135 -3.56 4.57 -6.12
C THR A 135 -2.56 3.71 -5.36
N ILE A 136 -1.29 4.11 -5.35
CA ILE A 136 -0.31 3.56 -4.41
C ILE A 136 -0.15 4.54 -3.24
N LEU A 137 -0.29 4.00 -2.04
CA LEU A 137 -0.07 4.73 -0.80
C LEU A 137 1.36 4.44 -0.34
N ILE A 138 2.15 5.49 -0.16
CA ILE A 138 3.52 5.41 0.33
C ILE A 138 3.52 5.95 1.76
N ASP A 139 4.26 5.28 2.65
CA ASP A 139 4.36 5.74 4.02
C ASP A 139 4.93 7.17 4.09
N THR A 140 4.61 7.92 5.14
CA THR A 140 5.07 9.30 5.28
C THR A 140 6.50 9.43 5.80
N ASP A 141 6.96 8.49 6.62
CA ASP A 141 8.25 8.58 7.29
C ASP A 141 9.15 7.34 7.12
N ALA A 142 8.73 6.39 6.30
CA ALA A 142 9.39 5.10 6.07
C ALA A 142 9.65 4.35 7.39
N ALA A 143 8.60 4.22 8.19
CA ALA A 143 8.63 3.67 9.55
C ALA A 143 9.67 4.35 10.48
N GLY A 144 9.92 5.63 10.25
CA GLY A 144 10.86 6.49 10.96
C GLY A 144 12.28 6.56 10.35
N PHE A 145 12.63 5.73 9.36
CA PHE A 145 13.97 5.74 8.75
C PHE A 145 14.10 6.75 7.60
N GLY A 146 12.96 7.24 7.10
CA GLY A 146 12.84 8.18 5.99
C GLY A 146 13.31 7.64 4.64
N PHE A 147 12.81 8.25 3.58
CA PHE A 147 13.13 7.87 2.21
C PHE A 147 14.43 8.46 1.67
N PHE A 148 15.21 7.64 0.99
CA PHE A 148 16.18 8.09 0.02
C PHE A 148 15.43 8.43 -1.27
N VAL A 149 15.49 9.70 -1.66
CA VAL A 149 14.98 10.20 -2.93
C VAL A 149 16.17 10.28 -3.88
N ASP A 150 16.17 9.41 -4.88
CA ASP A 150 17.23 9.34 -5.87
C ASP A 150 17.09 10.46 -6.91
N ALA A 151 18.11 11.30 -7.03
CA ALA A 151 18.16 12.38 -8.00
C ALA A 151 18.60 11.90 -9.40
N THR A 152 19.25 10.74 -9.47
CA THR A 152 19.79 10.10 -10.68
C THR A 152 19.30 8.65 -10.79
N PRO A 153 17.97 8.41 -10.83
CA PRO A 153 17.39 7.06 -10.77
C PRO A 153 17.69 6.16 -11.97
N SER A 154 18.47 6.64 -12.95
CA SER A 154 18.88 5.89 -14.14
C SER A 154 20.26 5.23 -14.04
N ASP A 155 21.10 5.59 -13.06
CA ASP A 155 22.48 5.10 -12.98
C ASP A 155 22.85 4.36 -11.68
N ASP A 156 21.95 4.37 -10.69
CA ASP A 156 22.06 3.66 -9.40
C ASP A 156 23.37 3.92 -8.65
N ILE A 157 24.06 5.03 -8.91
CA ILE A 157 25.42 5.26 -8.42
C ILE A 157 25.50 5.34 -6.89
N GLU A 158 24.42 5.75 -6.23
CA GLU A 158 24.30 5.87 -4.78
C GLU A 158 24.28 4.52 -4.06
N PHE A 159 24.11 3.42 -4.77
CA PHE A 159 24.10 2.08 -4.17
C PHE A 159 25.43 1.35 -4.35
N GLN A 160 26.38 1.93 -5.09
CA GLN A 160 27.68 1.31 -5.39
C GLN A 160 28.73 1.55 -4.29
N THR A 161 28.45 2.43 -3.31
CA THR A 161 29.41 2.77 -2.24
C THR A 161 28.80 2.63 -0.85
N ALA A 162 29.59 2.09 0.07
CA ALA A 162 29.14 1.77 1.44
C ALA A 162 28.83 3.00 2.32
N ASN A 163 29.22 4.21 1.91
CA ASN A 163 28.98 5.46 2.65
C ASN A 163 28.18 6.46 1.80
N SER A 164 27.14 5.97 1.15
CA SER A 164 26.25 6.82 0.36
C SER A 164 25.14 7.44 1.21
N PRO A 165 24.45 8.48 0.69
CA PRO A 165 23.24 9.00 1.31
C PRO A 165 22.10 7.97 1.44
N ALA A 166 22.16 6.86 0.70
CA ALA A 166 21.14 5.81 0.71
C ALA A 166 21.30 4.81 1.87
N LEU A 167 22.52 4.60 2.40
CA LEU A 167 22.87 3.50 3.33
C LEU A 167 21.87 3.24 4.47
N ASN A 168 21.35 4.29 5.10
CA ASN A 168 20.48 4.20 6.28
C ASN A 168 19.05 4.70 6.01
N ARG A 169 18.63 4.69 4.75
CA ARG A 169 17.35 5.22 4.29
C ARG A 169 16.64 4.14 3.47
N VAL A 170 15.33 4.25 3.37
CA VAL A 170 14.52 3.37 2.52
C VAL A 170 14.55 3.89 1.09
N ASP A 171 14.90 3.05 0.12
CA ASP A 171 14.93 3.48 -1.27
C ASP A 171 13.52 3.64 -1.86
N LEU A 172 13.13 4.90 -2.13
CA LEU A 172 11.77 5.21 -2.58
C LEU A 172 11.47 4.70 -3.99
N LEU A 173 12.47 4.60 -4.85
CA LEU A 173 12.28 4.05 -6.20
C LEU A 173 11.86 2.58 -6.13
N THR A 174 12.53 1.79 -5.29
CA THR A 174 12.17 0.39 -5.06
C THR A 174 10.76 0.24 -4.51
N VAL A 175 10.38 1.06 -3.52
CA VAL A 175 9.01 1.01 -2.96
C VAL A 175 7.97 1.33 -4.03
N ILE A 176 8.16 2.38 -4.83
CA ILE A 176 7.22 2.73 -5.91
C ILE A 176 7.14 1.60 -6.94
N ALA A 177 8.27 1.04 -7.36
CA ALA A 177 8.30 -0.05 -8.34
C ALA A 177 7.56 -1.30 -7.83
N HIS A 178 7.73 -1.65 -6.55
CA HIS A 178 7.03 -2.74 -5.89
C HIS A 178 5.51 -2.54 -5.94
N GLU A 179 5.01 -1.39 -5.49
CA GLU A 179 3.57 -1.11 -5.46
C GLU A 179 2.96 -1.00 -6.86
N LEU A 180 3.71 -0.52 -7.86
CA LEU A 180 3.26 -0.57 -9.26
C LEU A 180 3.13 -2.00 -9.77
N GLY A 181 4.00 -2.92 -9.33
CA GLY A 181 3.88 -4.35 -9.61
C GLY A 181 2.55 -4.91 -9.11
N HIS A 182 2.15 -4.54 -7.89
CA HIS A 182 0.84 -4.90 -7.34
C HIS A 182 -0.33 -4.34 -8.14
N VAL A 183 -0.23 -3.11 -8.67
CA VAL A 183 -1.25 -2.56 -9.59
C VAL A 183 -1.39 -3.42 -10.86
N LEU A 184 -0.31 -4.04 -11.35
CA LEU A 184 -0.35 -4.98 -12.47
C LEU A 184 -0.94 -6.35 -12.12
N GLY A 185 -1.19 -6.61 -10.84
CA GLY A 185 -1.64 -7.91 -10.33
C GLY A 185 -0.51 -8.90 -10.07
N LEU A 186 0.74 -8.43 -9.98
CA LEU A 186 1.86 -9.23 -9.51
C LEU A 186 1.74 -9.40 -7.99
N GLU A 187 1.97 -10.62 -7.50
CA GLU A 187 2.05 -10.93 -6.07
C GLU A 187 3.51 -10.87 -5.61
N HIS A 188 3.74 -11.01 -4.29
CA HIS A 188 5.10 -11.11 -3.79
C HIS A 188 5.87 -12.29 -4.38
N ASP A 189 7.18 -12.12 -4.49
CA ASP A 189 8.14 -13.16 -4.88
C ASP A 189 9.17 -13.39 -3.76
N ASP A 190 9.88 -14.51 -3.80
CA ASP A 190 10.98 -14.81 -2.88
C ASP A 190 12.22 -13.94 -3.17
N SER A 191 12.26 -13.28 -4.33
CA SER A 191 13.38 -12.44 -4.77
C SER A 191 12.92 -11.22 -5.58
N GLY A 192 13.86 -10.41 -6.07
CA GLY A 192 13.54 -9.30 -6.97
C GLY A 192 12.78 -8.13 -6.32
N VAL A 193 12.22 -7.26 -7.15
CA VAL A 193 11.55 -6.03 -6.69
C VAL A 193 10.28 -6.34 -5.88
N LEU A 194 9.68 -7.51 -6.10
CA LEU A 194 8.44 -7.98 -5.47
C LEU A 194 8.64 -8.73 -4.15
N THR A 195 9.86 -8.77 -3.59
CA THR A 195 10.07 -9.37 -2.25
C THR A 195 9.29 -8.62 -1.17
N GLU A 196 8.68 -9.35 -0.24
CA GLU A 196 7.78 -8.83 0.82
C GLU A 196 8.39 -7.76 1.73
N SER A 197 9.72 -7.72 1.81
CA SER A 197 10.44 -6.82 2.71
C SER A 197 11.63 -6.18 2.04
N LEU A 198 11.89 -4.91 2.37
CA LEU A 198 12.98 -4.10 1.83
C LEU A 198 13.94 -3.68 2.94
N PRO A 199 15.23 -4.07 2.87
CA PRO A 199 16.25 -3.57 3.77
C PRO A 199 16.62 -2.11 3.52
N LEU A 200 17.19 -1.45 4.53
CA LEU A 200 17.78 -0.12 4.38
C LEU A 200 18.93 -0.12 3.38
N GLY A 201 19.03 0.96 2.59
CA GLY A 201 20.14 1.17 1.65
C GLY A 201 20.20 0.17 0.50
N VAL A 202 19.11 -0.53 0.20
CA VAL A 202 19.01 -1.50 -0.90
C VAL A 202 18.14 -0.94 -2.02
N ARG A 203 18.68 -0.93 -3.23
CA ARG A 203 17.96 -0.71 -4.50
C ARG A 203 17.62 -2.07 -5.11
N ARG A 204 16.36 -2.30 -5.45
CA ARG A 204 15.94 -3.39 -6.32
C ARG A 204 15.36 -2.81 -7.60
N THR A 205 15.74 -3.40 -8.72
CA THR A 205 15.39 -2.92 -10.06
C THR A 205 14.44 -3.93 -10.70
N VAL A 206 13.44 -3.45 -11.43
CA VAL A 206 12.53 -4.33 -12.18
C VAL A 206 13.31 -5.06 -13.27
N THR A 207 13.14 -6.37 -13.35
CA THR A 207 13.75 -7.27 -14.34
C THR A 207 12.68 -7.99 -15.15
N ALA A 208 13.09 -8.65 -16.25
CA ALA A 208 12.19 -9.49 -17.02
C ALA A 208 11.65 -10.69 -16.22
N GLU A 209 12.43 -11.20 -15.25
CA GLU A 209 12.03 -12.30 -14.37
C GLU A 209 10.81 -11.91 -13.52
N ASP A 210 10.77 -10.66 -13.03
CA ASP A 210 9.63 -10.13 -12.26
C ASP A 210 8.32 -10.10 -13.09
N LEU A 211 8.41 -10.09 -14.43
CA LEU A 211 7.25 -10.06 -15.33
C LEU A 211 6.79 -11.44 -15.80
N GLU A 212 7.57 -12.50 -15.59
CA GLU A 212 7.20 -13.85 -16.05
C GLU A 212 5.88 -14.35 -15.43
N ALA A 213 5.63 -13.99 -14.18
CA ALA A 213 4.39 -14.31 -13.48
C ALA A 213 3.15 -13.65 -14.13
N LEU A 214 3.32 -12.47 -14.75
CA LEU A 214 2.26 -11.74 -15.42
C LEU A 214 1.82 -12.43 -16.72
N ASP A 215 2.77 -12.99 -17.45
CA ASP A 215 2.51 -13.71 -18.70
C ASP A 215 1.87 -15.08 -18.45
N ALA A 216 2.24 -15.76 -17.35
CA ALA A 216 1.62 -17.01 -16.94
C ALA A 216 0.12 -16.85 -16.59
N LEU A 217 -0.26 -15.71 -16.01
CA LEU A 217 -1.66 -15.40 -15.67
C LEU A 217 -2.54 -15.25 -16.94
N HIS A 218 -1.97 -14.79 -18.05
CA HIS A 218 -2.69 -14.57 -19.30
C HIS A 218 -2.66 -15.79 -20.24
N ALA A 219 -1.59 -16.59 -20.20
CA ALA A 219 -1.50 -17.84 -20.96
C ALA A 219 -2.53 -18.89 -20.52
N GLY A 220 -3.04 -18.82 -19.29
CA GLY A 220 -4.05 -19.73 -18.75
C GLY A 220 -5.50 -19.50 -19.23
N THR A 221 -5.77 -18.44 -20.00
CA THR A 221 -7.13 -18.15 -20.52
C THR A 221 -7.36 -18.61 -21.97
N GLY A 222 -6.31 -19.08 -22.64
CA GLY A 222 -6.40 -19.72 -23.94
C GLY A 222 -6.15 -21.23 -23.80
N LEU A 223 -7.19 -22.04 -24.06
CA LEU A 223 -7.20 -23.50 -24.29
C LEU A 223 -8.00 -24.32 -23.25
N LEU A 224 -9.32 -24.18 -23.29
CA LEU A 224 -10.26 -25.31 -23.19
C LEU A 224 -11.48 -25.06 -24.09
N GLU A 225 -11.26 -25.06 -25.41
CA GLU A 225 -12.27 -25.59 -26.32
C GLU A 225 -11.75 -26.95 -26.78
N TRP A 226 -12.44 -28.01 -26.37
CA TRP A 226 -12.87 -29.24 -27.08
C TRP A 226 -13.36 -30.25 -26.03
#